data_AF-A0A919N2X1-F1
#
_entry.id   AF-A0A919N2X1-F1
#
_cell.length_a   1.000
_cell.length_b   1.000
_cell.length_c   1.000
_cell.angle_alpha   90.00
_cell.angle_beta   90.00
_cell.angle_gamma   90.00
#
_symmetry.space_group_name_H-M   'P 1'
#
loop_
_entity.id
_entity.type
_entity.pdbx_description
1 polymer ?
#
loop_
_entity_poly.entity_id
_entity_poly.type
_entity_poly.pdbx_seq_one_letter_code
_entity_poly.pdbx_strand_id
1 'polypeptide(L)'
;MDEFDLTADEPSAADLTAIEREEPLINAEIGLLTAEIGIIEAADRGGPTELDWRRVRRANKRVIRAALDLASAADQAGCRRGPGAVA
;
A
#
# COMPACT_ATOMS: atom_id res chain seq x y z
N MET A 1 7.97 3.68 -38.62
CA MET A 1 7.41 2.99 -37.44
C MET A 1 8.59 2.84 -36.52
N ASP A 2 8.84 3.88 -35.73
CA ASP A 2 9.94 3.84 -34.77
C ASP A 2 9.57 2.84 -33.68
N GLU A 3 10.44 1.84 -33.57
CA GLU A 3 10.58 0.88 -32.50
C GLU A 3 10.31 1.57 -31.15
N PHE A 4 9.32 1.09 -30.39
CA PHE A 4 9.09 1.57 -29.03
C PHE A 4 10.32 1.22 -28.19
N ASP A 5 11.23 2.18 -28.03
CA ASP A 5 12.37 2.05 -27.14
C ASP A 5 11.90 2.15 -25.68
N LEU A 6 11.35 1.04 -25.19
CA LEU A 6 10.87 0.88 -23.81
C LEU A 6 12.02 0.89 -22.78
N THR A 7 13.27 0.98 -23.21
CA THR A 7 14.45 0.93 -22.33
C THR A 7 14.95 2.29 -21.91
N ALA A 8 14.59 3.36 -22.63
CA ALA A 8 14.97 4.73 -22.30
C ALA A 8 14.28 5.28 -21.03
N ASP A 9 13.19 4.67 -20.59
CA ASP A 9 12.35 5.10 -19.46
C ASP A 9 12.26 4.03 -18.35
N GLU A 10 13.23 3.12 -18.29
CA GLU A 10 13.22 2.04 -17.29
C GLU A 10 13.41 2.63 -15.87
N PRO A 11 12.59 2.22 -14.89
CA PRO A 11 12.72 2.67 -13.52
C PRO A 11 14.10 2.34 -12.93
N SER A 12 14.69 3.27 -12.18
CA SER A 12 15.93 2.99 -11.47
C SER A 12 15.70 2.01 -10.32
N ALA A 13 16.77 1.37 -9.83
CA ALA A 13 16.68 0.52 -8.64
C ALA A 13 16.10 1.25 -7.41
N ALA A 14 16.32 2.56 -7.30
CA ALA A 14 15.75 3.38 -6.24
C ALA A 14 14.23 3.57 -6.41
N ASP A 15 13.76 3.71 -7.65
CA ASP A 15 12.33 3.81 -7.97
C ASP A 15 11.63 2.48 -7.69
N LEU A 16 12.23 1.35 -8.11
CA LEU A 16 11.71 0.02 -7.80
C LEU A 16 11.64 -0.23 -6.29
N THR A 17 12.67 0.17 -5.54
CA THR A 17 12.66 0.07 -4.08
C THR A 17 11.58 0.95 -3.45
N ALA A 18 11.26 2.11 -4.04
CA ALA A 18 10.18 2.96 -3.56
C ALA A 18 8.81 2.26 -3.72
N ILE A 19 8.57 1.63 -4.87
CA ILE A 19 7.36 0.83 -5.12
C ILE A 19 7.23 -0.33 -4.11
N GLU A 20 8.32 -1.07 -3.88
CA GLU A 20 8.34 -2.17 -2.91
C GLU A 20 8.00 -1.72 -1.47
N ARG A 21 8.29 -0.46 -1.11
CA ARG A 21 7.92 0.09 0.20
C ARG A 21 6.42 0.38 0.31
N GLU A 22 5.75 0.66 -0.79
CA GLU A 22 4.32 0.97 -0.84
C GLU A 22 3.45 -0.29 -0.88
N GLU A 23 3.97 -1.39 -1.44
CA GLU A 23 3.31 -2.70 -1.54
C GLU A 23 2.57 -3.15 -0.25
N PRO A 24 3.15 -3.06 0.96
CA PRO A 24 2.45 -3.44 2.19
C PRO A 24 1.16 -2.64 2.45
N LEU A 25 1.15 -1.34 2.13
CA LEU A 25 -0.03 -0.49 2.28
C LEU A 25 -1.10 -0.86 1.24
N ILE A 26 -0.69 -1.00 -0.02
CA ILE A 26 -1.58 -1.40 -1.12
C ILE A 26 -2.26 -2.74 -0.79
N ASN A 27 -1.50 -3.73 -0.35
CA ASN A 27 -2.04 -5.03 0.04
C ASN A 27 -2.99 -4.95 1.25
N ALA A 28 -2.73 -4.06 2.21
CA ALA A 28 -3.64 -3.83 3.33
C ALA A 28 -4.97 -3.20 2.87
N GLU A 29 -4.93 -2.25 1.93
CA GLU A 29 -6.09 -1.59 1.33
C GLU A 29 -6.94 -2.56 0.50
N ILE A 30 -6.30 -3.39 -0.33
CA ILE A 30 -6.97 -4.50 -1.03
C ILE A 30 -7.66 -5.44 -0.04
N GLY A 31 -6.99 -5.74 1.08
CA GLY A 31 -7.58 -6.56 2.14
C GLY A 31 -8.77 -5.90 2.85
N LEU A 32 -8.82 -4.57 2.95
CA LEU A 32 -9.98 -3.83 3.44
C LEU A 32 -11.12 -3.86 2.44
N LEU A 33 -10.86 -3.53 1.17
CA LEU A 33 -11.84 -3.59 0.09
C LEU A 33 -12.44 -5.01 -0.02
N THR A 34 -11.62 -6.05 0.09
CA THR A 34 -12.08 -7.45 0.10
C THR A 34 -13.04 -7.72 1.27
N ALA A 35 -12.76 -7.17 2.46
CA ALA A 35 -13.65 -7.33 3.61
C ALA A 35 -14.97 -6.56 3.44
N GLU A 36 -14.93 -5.38 2.80
CA GLU A 36 -16.10 -4.55 2.48
C GLU A 36 -16.97 -5.20 1.40
N ILE A 37 -16.36 -5.76 0.35
CA ILE A 37 -17.07 -6.58 -0.65
C ILE A 37 -17.79 -7.73 0.05
N GLY A 38 -17.12 -8.41 0.98
CA GLY A 38 -17.74 -9.49 1.77
C GLY A 38 -18.95 -9.05 2.62
N ILE A 39 -19.05 -7.75 2.99
CA ILE A 39 -20.24 -7.17 3.63
C ILE A 39 -21.37 -7.00 2.61
N ILE A 40 -21.07 -6.52 1.40
CA ILE A 40 -22.05 -6.33 0.33
C ILE A 40 -22.63 -7.68 -0.10
N GLU A 41 -21.77 -8.66 -0.33
CA GLU A 41 -22.13 -10.04 -0.69
C GLU A 41 -22.88 -10.77 0.45
N ALA A 42 -22.88 -10.23 1.67
CA ALA A 42 -23.60 -10.84 2.77
C ALA A 42 -25.12 -10.84 2.57
N ALA A 43 -25.65 -9.97 1.71
CA ALA A 43 -27.06 -9.94 1.37
C ALA A 43 -27.57 -11.31 0.91
N ASP A 44 -26.79 -12.05 0.12
CA ASP A 44 -27.16 -13.37 -0.42
C ASP A 44 -27.34 -14.45 0.65
N ARG A 45 -26.73 -14.24 1.83
CA ARG A 45 -26.78 -15.16 2.99
C ARG A 45 -27.59 -14.62 4.17
N GLY A 46 -28.43 -13.60 3.94
CA GLY A 46 -29.31 -13.03 4.95
C GLY A 46 -28.73 -11.84 5.72
N GLY A 47 -27.61 -11.28 5.26
CA GLY A 47 -27.00 -10.06 5.77
C GLY A 47 -25.65 -10.26 6.51
N PRO A 48 -24.96 -9.16 6.84
CA PRO A 48 -23.65 -9.21 7.50
C PRO A 48 -23.71 -9.81 8.91
N THR A 49 -22.75 -10.68 9.22
CA THR A 49 -22.58 -11.24 10.55
C THR A 49 -21.61 -10.40 11.40
N GLU A 50 -21.60 -10.62 12.72
CA GLU A 50 -20.59 -10.04 13.62
C GLU A 50 -19.15 -10.36 13.21
N LEU A 51 -18.92 -11.54 12.63
CA LEU A 51 -17.61 -11.92 12.13
C LEU A 51 -17.19 -11.05 10.95
N ASP A 52 -18.12 -10.72 10.05
CA ASP A 52 -17.85 -9.87 8.89
C ASP A 52 -17.42 -8.46 9.34
N TRP A 53 -18.14 -7.88 10.31
CA TRP A 53 -17.76 -6.60 10.90
C TRP A 53 -16.41 -6.64 11.62
N ARG A 54 -16.07 -7.76 12.28
CA ARG A 54 -14.73 -7.94 12.87
C ARG A 54 -13.65 -8.02 11.81
N ARG A 55 -13.91 -8.62 10.65
CA ARG A 55 -12.96 -8.68 9.52
C ARG A 55 -12.67 -7.28 8.98
N VAL A 56 -13.69 -6.47 8.75
CA VAL A 56 -13.54 -5.06 8.31
C VAL A 56 -12.70 -4.27 9.33
N ARG A 57 -13.05 -4.33 10.62
CA ARG A 57 -12.27 -3.64 11.67
C ARG A 57 -10.81 -4.05 11.71
N ARG A 58 -10.52 -5.35 11.54
CA ARG A 58 -9.13 -5.84 11.50
C ARG A 58 -8.40 -5.38 10.24
N ALA A 59 -9.08 -5.37 9.10
CA ALA A 59 -8.50 -4.90 7.85
C ALA A 59 -8.18 -3.40 7.91
N ASN A 60 -9.10 -2.58 8.42
CA ASN A 60 -8.86 -1.15 8.62
C ASN A 60 -7.67 -0.89 9.57
N LYS A 61 -7.56 -1.65 10.68
CA LYS A 61 -6.38 -1.58 11.56
C LYS A 61 -5.07 -1.94 10.85
N ARG A 62 -5.08 -2.86 9.87
CA ARG A 62 -3.89 -3.17 9.07
C ARG A 62 -3.52 -2.03 8.13
N VAL A 63 -4.51 -1.39 7.49
CA VAL A 63 -4.29 -0.20 6.65
C VAL A 63 -3.62 0.90 7.45
N ILE A 64 -4.19 1.26 8.61
CA ILE A 64 -3.62 2.30 9.48
C ILE A 64 -2.18 1.97 9.88
N ARG A 65 -1.92 0.71 10.25
CA ARG A 65 -0.57 0.28 10.61
C ARG A 65 0.41 0.40 9.43
N ALA A 66 0.04 -0.11 8.27
CA ALA A 66 0.89 -0.06 7.07
C ALA A 66 1.14 1.39 6.62
N ALA A 67 0.14 2.27 6.73
CA ALA A 67 0.30 3.69 6.43
C ALA A 67 1.29 4.38 7.38
N LEU A 68 1.24 4.07 8.67
CA LEU A 68 2.21 4.56 9.66
C LEU A 68 3.62 4.03 9.40
N ASP A 69 3.74 2.75 9.04
CA ASP A 69 5.02 2.12 8.73
C ASP A 69 5.65 2.78 7.48
N LEU A 70 4.86 3.02 6.42
CA LEU A 70 5.31 3.72 5.20
C LEU A 70 5.72 5.17 5.49
N ALA A 71 4.91 5.93 6.23
CA ALA A 71 5.24 7.31 6.60
C ALA A 71 6.55 7.38 7.41
N SER A 72 6.76 6.44 8.34
CA SER A 72 7.98 6.35 9.13
C SER A 72 9.20 6.00 8.26
N ALA A 73 9.04 5.16 7.25
CA ALA A 73 10.11 4.84 6.30
C ALA A 73 10.47 6.03 5.39
N ALA A 74 9.48 6.81 4.96
CA ALA A 74 9.68 8.03 4.17
C ALA A 74 10.44 9.11 4.97
N ASP A 75 10.11 9.29 6.25
CA ASP A 75 10.84 10.20 7.15
C ASP A 75 12.30 9.78 7.33
N GLN A 76 12.56 8.48 7.53
CA GLN A 76 13.93 7.95 7.60
C GLN A 76 14.71 8.15 6.30
N ALA A 77 14.06 7.99 5.14
CA ALA A 77 14.68 8.27 3.85
C ALA A 77 15.01 9.76 3.70
N GLY A 78 14.14 10.65 4.19
CA GLY A 78 14.36 12.10 4.24
C GLY A 78 15.48 12.53 5.18
N CYS A 79 15.56 11.94 6.38
CA CYS A 79 16.63 12.17 7.36
C CYS A 79 18.00 11.69 6.84
N ARG A 80 18.04 10.63 6.02
CA ARG A 80 19.26 10.21 5.29
C ARG A 80 19.60 11.13 4.11
N ARG A 81 18.71 12.05 3.69
CA ARG A 81 18.86 12.91 2.50
C ARG A 81 19.16 14.39 2.76
N GLY A 82 19.49 14.85 3.97
CA GLY A 82 19.90 16.26 4.17
C GLY A 82 20.83 16.55 5.36
N PRO A 83 21.51 17.71 5.40
CA PRO A 83 22.23 18.45 4.36
C PRO A 83 23.75 18.28 4.58
N GLY A 84 24.44 17.51 3.74
CA GLY A 84 25.84 17.16 4.04
C GLY A 84 26.66 16.71 2.85
N ALA A 85 26.81 17.57 1.85
CA ALA A 85 27.91 17.51 0.88
C ALA A 85 28.18 18.90 0.29
N VAL A 86 28.60 19.85 1.14
CA VAL A 86 29.43 20.99 0.73
C VAL A 86 30.52 21.14 1.78
N ALA A 87 31.67 20.53 1.51
CA ALA A 87 32.98 20.86 2.07
C ALA A 87 34.05 20.28 1.13
#